data_AF-A0AB34IX10-F1
#
_entry.id   AF-A0AB34IX10-F1
#
_cell.length_a   1.000
_cell.length_b   1.000
_cell.length_c   1.000
_cell.angle_alpha   90.00
_cell.angle_beta   90.00
_cell.angle_gamma   90.00
#
_symmetry.space_group_name_H-M   'P 1'
#
loop_
_entity.id
_entity.type
_entity.pdbx_description
1 polymer ?
#
loop_
_entity_poly.entity_id
_entity_poly.type
_entity_poly.pdbx_seq_one_letter_code
_entity_poly.pdbx_strand_id
1 'polypeptide(L)'
;MADAPLDSLAKDFAPRAAHALRSDGLVRVRLAPPAHPAPLLLSAASFFGAADARRLSAVAPPARAAADERCGYVREAGREFFELHPRALAPPAPRHPAAAALLREAAAAAGAWGALCEAVVEALARESEGLADYRLLSITSLSAIFFTTTSLSEASPSFSASMLRVHQYTADATYPPHCDLGLLTLAPRGSVPGLLVQPLPQGPWLPVEEWMAADEALLFAGSTLAEVCGIPALPHRVARQGQTRLSAPFFLRASPHVKLPRPTDPSPSPHDPPPPLSAADFVARKIDERRAMNEAIVLPTVALPSASVASPPLAAGEVAEATALGLPVCTPCAPAPARRRMPARAGHLFFRLDADGDGRVTAAELREGLLQEFGPSLPTHAAEAIGPLFEAYSIGDFMFAEQYVDQRQFNIIFAEILFARFDSDNDGYLNHDEVQEALKFLVRPPKDGSPKPDIHFACPPGAYTSSGELRLARDWFAMLYRNME
;
A
#
# COMPACT_ATOMS: atom_id res chain seq x y z
N MET A 1 -22.02 -14.43 -12.30
CA MET A 1 -21.47 -13.07 -12.48
C MET A 1 -21.83 -12.45 -13.85
N ALA A 2 -22.86 -12.94 -14.54
CA ALA A 2 -23.28 -12.49 -15.87
C ALA A 2 -24.46 -11.48 -15.84
N ASP A 3 -24.89 -11.07 -14.66
CA ASP A 3 -26.03 -10.16 -14.52
C ASP A 3 -25.66 -8.75 -14.96
N ALA A 4 -26.63 -8.10 -15.59
CA ALA A 4 -26.53 -6.70 -15.97
C ALA A 4 -26.30 -5.82 -14.73
N PRO A 5 -25.50 -4.76 -14.82
CA PRO A 5 -25.29 -3.85 -13.71
C PRO A 5 -26.62 -3.21 -13.28
N LEU A 6 -26.82 -3.03 -11.98
CA LEU A 6 -27.97 -2.31 -11.44
C LEU A 6 -27.80 -0.81 -11.67
N ASP A 7 -28.83 -0.14 -12.16
CA ASP A 7 -28.84 1.32 -12.27
C ASP A 7 -29.00 1.95 -10.87
N SER A 8 -28.04 2.77 -10.47
CA SER A 8 -28.05 3.48 -9.18
C SER A 8 -29.22 4.46 -9.00
N LEU A 9 -29.87 4.88 -10.09
CA LEU A 9 -31.06 5.75 -10.04
C LEU A 9 -32.37 4.97 -10.00
N ALA A 10 -32.33 3.64 -10.13
CA ALA A 10 -33.54 2.84 -10.09
C ALA A 10 -34.19 2.92 -8.69
N LYS A 11 -35.52 3.10 -8.65
CA LYS A 11 -36.27 3.21 -7.38
C LYS A 11 -36.13 1.97 -6.50
N ASP A 12 -35.89 0.82 -7.11
CA ASP A 12 -35.70 -0.49 -6.49
C ASP A 12 -34.21 -0.90 -6.39
N PHE A 13 -33.27 0.03 -6.63
CA PHE A 13 -31.83 -0.23 -6.57
C PHE A 13 -31.42 -0.89 -5.26
N ALA A 14 -31.76 -0.27 -4.12
CA ALA A 14 -31.24 -0.70 -2.83
C ALA A 14 -31.73 -2.09 -2.41
N PRO A 15 -33.04 -2.43 -2.52
CA PRO A 15 -33.52 -3.80 -2.29
C PRO A 15 -32.87 -4.84 -3.22
N ARG A 16 -32.68 -4.52 -4.51
CA ARG A 16 -32.05 -5.45 -5.46
C ARG A 16 -30.57 -5.67 -5.16
N ALA A 17 -29.85 -4.61 -4.81
CA ALA A 17 -28.45 -4.69 -4.39
C ALA A 17 -28.31 -5.49 -3.09
N ALA A 18 -29.19 -5.26 -2.11
CA ALA A 18 -29.25 -6.04 -0.87
C ALA A 18 -29.50 -7.53 -1.13
N HIS A 19 -30.43 -7.86 -2.03
CA HIS A 19 -30.68 -9.23 -2.46
C HIS A 19 -29.43 -9.87 -3.11
N ALA A 20 -28.83 -9.18 -4.09
CA ALA A 20 -27.63 -9.64 -4.80
C ALA A 20 -26.44 -9.85 -3.85
N LEU A 21 -26.24 -8.97 -2.86
CA LEU A 21 -25.19 -9.15 -1.85
C LEU A 21 -25.39 -10.44 -1.04
N ARG A 22 -26.63 -10.83 -0.73
CA ARG A 22 -26.90 -12.09 -0.01
C ARG A 22 -26.74 -13.32 -0.89
N SER A 23 -27.19 -13.26 -2.15
CA SER A 23 -27.11 -14.41 -3.06
C SER A 23 -25.70 -14.63 -3.60
N ASP A 24 -25.01 -13.54 -3.96
CA ASP A 24 -23.81 -13.59 -4.78
C ASP A 24 -22.56 -13.02 -4.07
N GLY A 25 -22.73 -12.38 -2.90
CA GLY A 25 -21.64 -11.74 -2.15
C GLY A 25 -21.13 -10.41 -2.72
N LEU A 26 -21.59 -10.04 -3.92
CA LEU A 26 -21.20 -8.81 -4.62
C LEU A 26 -22.30 -8.37 -5.59
N VAL A 27 -22.25 -7.11 -6.03
CA VAL A 27 -23.11 -6.59 -7.08
C VAL A 27 -22.38 -5.57 -7.95
N ARG A 28 -22.65 -5.58 -9.26
CA ARG A 28 -22.20 -4.53 -10.18
C ARG A 28 -23.25 -3.42 -10.23
N VAL A 29 -22.79 -2.20 -10.11
CA VAL A 29 -23.63 -1.00 -10.07
C VAL A 29 -23.18 -0.05 -11.17
N ARG A 30 -24.13 0.48 -11.94
CA ARG A 30 -23.91 1.58 -12.88
C ARG A 30 -24.14 2.92 -12.17
N LEU A 31 -23.10 3.74 -12.12
CA LEU A 31 -23.06 5.01 -11.40
C LEU A 31 -23.55 6.16 -12.28
N ALA A 32 -24.54 6.90 -11.78
CA ALA A 32 -25.06 8.08 -12.46
C ALA A 32 -24.08 9.27 -12.43
N PRO A 33 -24.30 10.32 -13.25
CA PRO A 33 -23.38 11.46 -13.41
C PRO A 33 -22.89 12.21 -12.14
N PRO A 34 -23.58 12.31 -10.99
CA PRO A 34 -22.95 12.86 -9.78
C PRO A 34 -21.99 11.87 -9.09
N ALA A 35 -22.13 10.57 -9.38
CA ALA A 35 -21.35 9.47 -8.81
C ALA A 35 -20.30 8.92 -9.78
N HIS A 36 -20.21 9.45 -11.00
CA HIS A 36 -19.32 8.92 -12.04
C HIS A 36 -17.84 9.07 -11.63
N PRO A 37 -16.99 8.04 -11.76
CA PRO A 37 -15.63 8.08 -11.21
C PRO A 37 -14.63 8.89 -12.05
N ALA A 38 -14.89 9.11 -13.34
CA ALA A 38 -13.90 9.75 -14.23
C ALA A 38 -13.39 11.14 -13.80
N PRO A 39 -14.23 12.10 -13.35
CA PRO A 39 -13.73 13.40 -12.87
C PRO A 39 -12.74 13.27 -11.69
N LEU A 40 -13.03 12.34 -10.77
CA LEU A 40 -12.17 12.03 -9.65
C LEU A 40 -10.84 11.42 -10.11
N LEU A 41 -10.87 10.40 -10.99
CA LEU A 41 -9.65 9.76 -11.47
C LEU A 41 -8.78 10.71 -12.32
N LEU A 42 -9.39 11.64 -13.07
CA LEU A 42 -8.67 12.67 -13.80
C LEU A 42 -7.97 13.65 -12.83
N SER A 43 -8.68 14.11 -11.80
CA SER A 43 -8.10 14.99 -10.77
C SER A 43 -6.99 14.29 -9.99
N ALA A 44 -7.15 12.99 -9.74
CA ALA A 44 -6.13 12.15 -9.12
C ALA A 44 -4.86 12.09 -9.96
N ALA A 45 -4.97 11.85 -11.27
CA ALA A 45 -3.81 11.84 -12.17
C ALA A 45 -3.02 13.15 -12.11
N SER A 46 -3.73 14.30 -12.10
CA SER A 46 -3.12 15.62 -11.97
C SER A 46 -2.43 15.80 -10.61
N PHE A 47 -3.09 15.42 -9.52
CA PHE A 47 -2.53 15.49 -8.17
C PHE A 47 -1.25 14.67 -8.02
N PHE A 48 -1.30 13.41 -8.44
CA PHE A 48 -0.18 12.49 -8.32
C PHE A 48 1.01 12.84 -9.23
N GLY A 49 0.75 13.48 -10.37
CA GLY A 49 1.79 14.06 -11.22
C GLY A 49 2.48 15.29 -10.63
N ALA A 50 1.89 15.94 -9.62
CA ALA A 50 2.39 17.18 -9.02
C ALA A 50 3.10 16.92 -7.68
N ALA A 51 4.45 16.86 -7.69
CA ALA A 51 5.25 16.64 -6.48
C ALA A 51 4.95 17.65 -5.35
N ASP A 52 4.74 18.92 -5.69
CA ASP A 52 4.39 19.96 -4.72
C ASP A 52 3.01 19.74 -4.09
N ALA A 53 2.03 19.27 -4.86
CA ALA A 53 0.71 18.93 -4.34
C ALA A 53 0.79 17.83 -3.28
N ARG A 54 1.54 16.75 -3.60
CA ARG A 54 1.77 15.64 -2.67
C ARG A 54 2.48 16.08 -1.40
N ARG A 55 3.54 16.87 -1.52
CA ARG A 55 4.29 17.41 -0.36
C ARG A 55 3.42 18.27 0.53
N LEU A 56 2.62 19.16 -0.04
CA LEU A 56 1.74 20.08 0.71
C LEU A 56 0.52 19.37 1.32
N SER A 57 0.13 18.22 0.80
CA SER A 57 -0.96 17.39 1.33
C SER A 57 -0.49 16.26 2.23
N ALA A 58 0.81 16.10 2.48
CA ALA A 58 1.35 14.96 3.22
C ALA A 58 0.84 14.91 4.66
N VAL A 59 0.34 13.75 5.07
CA VAL A 59 0.01 13.47 6.47
C VAL A 59 1.31 13.34 7.27
N ALA A 60 1.42 14.14 8.33
CA ALA A 60 2.57 14.12 9.22
C ALA A 60 2.73 12.73 9.87
N PRO A 61 3.96 12.23 10.09
CA PRO A 61 4.19 10.87 10.60
C PRO A 61 3.36 10.49 11.85
N PRO A 62 3.27 11.32 12.91
CA PRO A 62 2.48 10.97 14.09
C PRO A 62 0.98 10.80 13.78
N ALA A 63 0.46 11.55 12.80
CA ALA A 63 -0.94 11.48 12.40
C ALA A 63 -1.22 10.28 11.46
N ARG A 64 -0.20 9.58 10.95
CA ARG A 64 -0.41 8.37 10.15
C ARG A 64 -0.99 7.24 10.97
N ALA A 65 -0.67 7.15 12.26
CA ALA A 65 -1.26 6.15 13.16
C ALA A 65 -2.76 6.38 13.42
N ALA A 66 -3.24 7.62 13.29
CA ALA A 66 -4.65 7.99 13.44
C ALA A 66 -5.44 7.73 12.15
N ALA A 67 -5.51 6.45 11.74
CA ALA A 67 -6.12 6.02 10.49
C ALA A 67 -7.57 6.46 10.28
N ASP A 68 -8.27 6.71 11.39
CA ASP A 68 -9.68 7.06 11.39
C ASP A 68 -9.93 8.58 11.37
N GLU A 69 -8.87 9.39 11.47
CA GLU A 69 -8.99 10.86 11.57
C GLU A 69 -8.17 11.61 10.50
N ARG A 70 -7.21 10.93 9.88
CA ARG A 70 -6.27 11.56 8.95
C ARG A 70 -6.91 11.84 7.59
N CYS A 71 -6.77 13.06 7.08
CA CYS A 71 -7.06 13.37 5.67
C CYS A 71 -5.77 13.85 4.99
N GLY A 72 -5.50 13.37 3.79
CA GLY A 72 -4.36 13.82 3.00
C GLY A 72 -3.58 12.71 2.32
N TYR A 73 -2.36 13.06 1.90
CA TYR A 73 -1.46 12.22 1.15
C TYR A 73 -0.64 11.32 2.05
N VAL A 74 -0.63 10.03 1.71
CA VAL A 74 0.20 9.00 2.34
C VAL A 74 0.98 8.29 1.23
N ARG A 75 2.26 8.08 1.46
CA ARG A 75 3.12 7.26 0.60
C ARG A 75 3.50 6.01 1.37
N GLU A 76 3.26 4.86 0.75
CA GLU A 76 3.67 3.55 1.22
C GLU A 76 4.54 2.89 0.14
N ALA A 77 5.21 1.81 0.48
CA ALA A 77 5.93 1.05 -0.54
C ALA A 77 4.94 0.48 -1.57
N GLY A 78 5.22 0.75 -2.84
CA GLY A 78 4.42 0.24 -3.95
C GLY A 78 3.12 0.99 -4.26
N ARG A 79 2.68 1.88 -3.38
CA ARG A 79 1.50 2.70 -3.62
C ARG A 79 1.58 4.01 -2.86
N GLU A 80 0.92 5.00 -3.41
CA GLU A 80 0.63 6.24 -2.73
C GLU A 80 -0.86 6.49 -2.81
N PHE A 81 -1.42 7.20 -1.84
CA PHE A 81 -2.84 7.48 -1.85
C PHE A 81 -3.17 8.80 -1.19
N PHE A 82 -4.32 9.34 -1.58
CA PHE A 82 -4.97 10.44 -0.91
C PHE A 82 -6.20 9.88 -0.15
N GLU A 83 -6.27 10.12 1.14
CA GLU A 83 -7.37 9.67 2.01
C GLU A 83 -8.26 10.85 2.39
N LEU A 84 -9.58 10.64 2.33
CA LEU A 84 -10.60 11.60 2.73
C LEU A 84 -11.62 10.92 3.65
N HIS A 85 -11.86 11.54 4.81
CA HIS A 85 -12.94 11.16 5.72
C HIS A 85 -14.05 12.21 5.63
N PRO A 86 -15.17 11.94 4.91
CA PRO A 86 -16.17 12.95 4.59
C PRO A 86 -16.86 13.60 5.79
N ARG A 87 -16.88 12.97 6.97
CA ARG A 87 -17.48 13.55 8.19
C ARG A 87 -16.45 14.08 9.20
N ALA A 88 -15.15 13.95 8.92
CA ALA A 88 -14.10 14.50 9.78
C ALA A 88 -14.11 16.04 9.68
N LEU A 89 -13.46 16.71 10.64
CA LEU A 89 -13.23 18.16 10.54
C LEU A 89 -12.67 18.50 9.16
N ALA A 90 -13.30 19.46 8.50
CA ALA A 90 -12.91 19.85 7.15
C ALA A 90 -11.39 20.09 7.10
N PRO A 91 -10.65 19.38 6.23
CA PRO A 91 -9.22 19.58 6.15
C PRO A 91 -8.93 21.05 5.79
N PRO A 92 -7.80 21.61 6.25
CA PRO A 92 -7.42 22.96 5.87
C PRO A 92 -7.42 23.09 4.34
N ALA A 93 -7.86 24.24 3.85
CA ALA A 93 -7.99 24.50 2.42
C ALA A 93 -6.66 24.16 1.70
N PRO A 94 -6.69 23.30 0.66
CA PRO A 94 -5.46 22.90 -0.02
C PRO A 94 -4.78 24.11 -0.68
N ARG A 95 -3.47 24.23 -0.48
CA ARG A 95 -2.68 25.34 -1.05
C ARG A 95 -2.36 25.15 -2.54
N HIS A 96 -2.45 23.92 -3.05
CA HIS A 96 -2.12 23.58 -4.42
C HIS A 96 -3.39 23.33 -5.27
N PRO A 97 -3.51 23.87 -6.49
CA PRO A 97 -4.70 23.71 -7.33
C PRO A 97 -5.09 22.25 -7.60
N ALA A 98 -4.11 21.38 -7.90
CA ALA A 98 -4.37 19.96 -8.12
C ALA A 98 -4.91 19.24 -6.86
N ALA A 99 -4.45 19.61 -5.68
CA ALA A 99 -4.96 19.08 -4.41
C ALA A 99 -6.37 19.60 -4.12
N ALA A 100 -6.65 20.88 -4.41
CA ALA A 100 -7.98 21.46 -4.29
C ALA A 100 -8.99 20.81 -5.25
N ALA A 101 -8.58 20.53 -6.49
CA ALA A 101 -9.39 19.80 -7.46
C ALA A 101 -9.69 18.38 -6.97
N LEU A 102 -8.66 17.63 -6.57
CA LEU A 102 -8.82 16.27 -6.04
C LEU A 102 -9.76 16.25 -4.83
N LEU A 103 -9.57 17.15 -3.85
CA LEU A 103 -10.41 17.21 -2.66
C LEU A 103 -11.88 17.47 -3.01
N ARG A 104 -12.16 18.39 -3.95
CA ARG A 104 -13.53 18.69 -4.38
C ARG A 104 -14.20 17.48 -5.04
N GLU A 105 -13.52 16.83 -6.00
CA GLU A 105 -14.08 15.65 -6.68
C GLU A 105 -14.22 14.47 -5.72
N ALA A 106 -13.27 14.29 -4.80
CA ALA A 106 -13.31 13.23 -3.79
C ALA A 106 -14.48 13.44 -2.81
N ALA A 107 -14.74 14.68 -2.37
CA ALA A 107 -15.85 15.00 -1.50
C ALA A 107 -17.21 14.76 -2.19
N ALA A 108 -17.35 15.18 -3.45
CA ALA A 108 -18.55 14.94 -4.24
C ALA A 108 -18.82 13.43 -4.41
N ALA A 109 -17.80 12.67 -4.81
CA ALA A 109 -17.88 11.22 -4.96
C ALA A 109 -18.21 10.52 -3.63
N ALA A 110 -17.51 10.87 -2.54
CA ALA A 110 -17.74 10.29 -1.22
C ALA A 110 -19.18 10.53 -0.72
N GLY A 111 -19.74 11.72 -0.94
CA GLY A 111 -21.13 12.02 -0.60
C GLY A 111 -22.12 11.17 -1.38
N ALA A 112 -21.95 11.09 -2.71
CA ALA A 112 -22.83 10.30 -3.57
C ALA A 112 -22.75 8.79 -3.28
N TRP A 113 -21.53 8.26 -3.14
CA TRP A 113 -21.32 6.83 -2.86
C TRP A 113 -21.72 6.44 -1.44
N GLY A 114 -21.53 7.32 -0.47
CA GLY A 114 -22.03 7.16 0.89
C GLY A 114 -23.54 6.96 0.92
N ALA A 115 -24.30 7.84 0.24
CA ALA A 115 -25.75 7.74 0.16
C ALA A 115 -26.22 6.42 -0.49
N LEU A 116 -25.53 5.95 -1.55
CA LEU A 116 -25.82 4.66 -2.17
C LEU A 116 -25.60 3.50 -1.20
N CYS A 117 -24.44 3.45 -0.54
CA CYS A 117 -24.12 2.40 0.43
C CYS A 117 -25.10 2.40 1.62
N GLU A 118 -25.46 3.58 2.14
CA GLU A 118 -26.42 3.70 3.25
C GLU A 118 -27.81 3.20 2.87
N ALA A 119 -28.29 3.52 1.67
CA ALA A 119 -29.58 3.00 1.17
C ALA A 119 -29.58 1.46 1.11
N VAL A 120 -28.45 0.85 0.71
CA VAL A 120 -28.30 -0.62 0.67
C VAL A 120 -28.27 -1.21 2.07
N VAL A 121 -27.55 -0.61 3.02
CA VAL A 121 -27.56 -1.04 4.43
C VAL A 121 -28.97 -0.94 5.02
N GLU A 122 -29.72 0.13 4.71
CA GLU A 122 -31.11 0.26 5.17
C GLU A 122 -32.03 -0.81 4.56
N ALA A 123 -31.83 -1.19 3.30
CA ALA A 123 -32.55 -2.29 2.69
C ALA A 123 -32.21 -3.64 3.35
N LEU A 124 -30.92 -3.91 3.60
CA LEU A 124 -30.48 -5.10 4.33
C LEU A 124 -31.08 -5.17 5.75
N ALA A 125 -31.16 -4.03 6.44
CA ALA A 125 -31.69 -3.91 7.79
C ALA A 125 -33.19 -4.16 7.90
N ARG A 126 -33.98 -3.82 6.87
CA ARG A 126 -35.42 -4.09 6.85
C ARG A 126 -35.76 -5.58 6.83
N GLU A 127 -34.80 -6.41 6.42
CA GLU A 127 -34.97 -7.84 6.20
C GLU A 127 -34.14 -8.69 7.17
N SER A 128 -33.43 -8.07 8.11
CA SER A 128 -32.57 -8.74 9.08
C SER A 128 -32.77 -8.15 10.46
N GLU A 129 -33.28 -8.95 11.40
CA GLU A 129 -33.49 -8.54 12.79
C GLU A 129 -32.19 -8.03 13.43
N GLY A 130 -31.05 -8.69 13.16
CA GLY A 130 -29.74 -8.27 13.69
C GLY A 130 -29.25 -6.90 13.20
N LEU A 131 -29.68 -6.47 12.00
CA LEU A 131 -29.37 -5.15 11.45
C LEU A 131 -30.44 -4.09 11.81
N ALA A 132 -31.64 -4.49 12.22
CA ALA A 132 -32.71 -3.56 12.57
C ALA A 132 -32.32 -2.70 13.79
N ASP A 133 -31.68 -3.28 14.80
CA ASP A 133 -31.13 -2.55 15.96
C ASP A 133 -29.97 -1.62 15.57
N TYR A 134 -29.25 -1.98 14.51
CA TYR A 134 -28.15 -1.18 13.95
C TYR A 134 -28.62 0.11 13.26
N ARG A 135 -29.89 0.13 12.81
CA ARG A 135 -30.52 1.25 12.10
C ARG A 135 -30.51 2.56 12.90
N LEU A 136 -30.55 2.47 14.23
CA LEU A 136 -30.57 3.62 15.14
C LEU A 136 -29.20 4.26 15.38
N LEU A 137 -28.10 3.56 15.07
CA LEU A 137 -26.74 3.99 15.43
C LEU A 137 -25.89 4.43 14.23
N SER A 138 -26.31 4.11 13.00
CA SER A 138 -25.53 4.30 11.77
C SER A 138 -25.96 5.50 10.90
N ILE A 139 -27.26 5.83 10.87
CA ILE A 139 -27.87 6.58 9.75
C ILE A 139 -28.25 8.04 10.09
N THR A 140 -28.25 8.46 11.36
CA THR A 140 -28.83 9.75 11.78
C THR A 140 -28.03 11.03 11.43
N SER A 141 -27.02 11.02 10.54
CA SER A 141 -26.23 12.25 10.32
C SER A 141 -25.61 12.48 8.92
N LEU A 142 -26.35 12.25 7.83
CA LEU A 142 -25.96 12.82 6.52
C LEU A 142 -26.97 13.82 5.94
N SER A 143 -28.26 13.67 6.21
CA SER A 143 -29.30 14.52 5.59
C SER A 143 -29.40 15.94 6.15
N ALA A 144 -28.69 16.27 7.24
CA ALA A 144 -28.82 17.57 7.91
C ALA A 144 -27.65 18.55 7.72
N ILE A 145 -26.53 18.16 7.08
CA ILE A 145 -25.31 18.99 7.01
C ILE A 145 -24.89 19.32 5.57
N PHE A 146 -25.85 19.72 4.73
CA PHE A 146 -25.52 20.41 3.48
C PHE A 146 -26.19 21.80 3.43
N PHE A 147 -25.34 22.83 3.48
CA PHE A 147 -25.57 24.22 3.03
C PHE A 147 -26.35 25.25 3.88
N THR A 148 -26.25 25.26 5.20
CA THR A 148 -26.46 26.54 5.94
C THR A 148 -25.33 26.79 6.95
N THR A 149 -24.41 27.67 6.55
CA THR A 149 -23.37 28.26 7.37
C THR A 149 -23.99 29.20 8.41
N THR A 150 -24.45 28.71 9.56
CA THR A 150 -24.53 29.52 10.79
C THR A 150 -24.89 28.65 11.99
N SER A 151 -24.04 28.69 13.01
CA SER A 151 -24.23 28.11 14.35
C SER A 151 -23.77 26.66 14.56
N LEU A 152 -22.45 26.49 14.66
CA LEU A 152 -21.79 25.33 15.29
C LEU A 152 -21.91 25.43 16.82
N SER A 153 -22.99 24.89 17.38
CA SER A 153 -23.10 24.58 18.81
C SER A 153 -22.46 23.21 19.05
N GLU A 154 -21.40 23.15 19.86
CA GLU A 154 -20.76 21.98 20.51
C GLU A 154 -21.19 20.60 19.97
N ALA A 155 -20.96 20.35 18.68
CA ALA A 155 -21.09 19.01 18.13
C ALA A 155 -19.91 18.22 18.70
N SER A 156 -20.20 17.20 19.52
CA SER A 156 -19.21 16.16 19.85
C SER A 156 -18.43 15.82 18.58
N PRO A 157 -17.08 15.76 18.64
CA PRO A 157 -16.23 15.65 17.47
C PRO A 157 -16.81 14.59 16.54
N SER A 158 -17.34 15.04 15.40
CA SER A 158 -18.11 14.19 14.50
C SER A 158 -17.15 13.23 13.85
N PHE A 159 -17.01 12.07 14.46
CA PHE A 159 -16.15 11.03 13.97
C PHE A 159 -16.72 10.49 12.64
N SER A 160 -15.89 10.43 11.60
CA SER A 160 -16.23 9.80 10.33
C SER A 160 -15.63 8.42 10.28
N ALA A 161 -16.44 7.38 10.48
CA ALA A 161 -15.94 6.03 10.25
C ALA A 161 -15.63 5.76 8.78
N SER A 162 -16.45 6.32 7.89
CA SER A 162 -16.36 6.07 6.46
C SER A 162 -15.27 6.91 5.83
N MET A 163 -14.63 6.37 4.81
CA MET A 163 -13.50 7.02 4.12
C MET A 163 -13.51 6.71 2.63
N LEU A 164 -12.90 7.60 1.85
CA LEU A 164 -12.56 7.40 0.45
C LEU A 164 -11.03 7.40 0.33
N ARG A 165 -10.47 6.42 -0.37
CA ARG A 165 -9.04 6.40 -0.70
C ARG A 165 -8.85 6.46 -2.20
N VAL A 166 -8.11 7.45 -2.67
CA VAL A 166 -7.67 7.54 -4.06
C VAL A 166 -6.26 7.02 -4.15
N HIS A 167 -6.08 5.82 -4.68
CA HIS A 167 -4.78 5.17 -4.80
C HIS A 167 -4.13 5.48 -6.15
N GLN A 168 -2.84 5.76 -6.13
CA GLN A 168 -1.94 5.52 -7.25
C GLN A 168 -1.01 4.37 -6.92
N TYR A 169 -1.04 3.42 -7.81
CA TYR A 169 -0.31 2.18 -7.77
C TYR A 169 0.93 2.37 -8.68
N THR A 170 2.17 2.17 -8.18
CA THR A 170 3.45 2.19 -8.97
C THR A 170 3.74 0.87 -9.68
N ALA A 171 4.17 0.85 -10.94
CA ALA A 171 4.17 -0.32 -11.86
C ALA A 171 4.39 -1.72 -11.24
N ASP A 172 5.30 -1.85 -10.27
CA ASP A 172 5.74 -3.14 -9.72
C ASP A 172 4.91 -3.69 -8.54
N ALA A 173 3.95 -2.94 -8.00
CA ALA A 173 3.42 -3.28 -6.69
C ALA A 173 2.12 -4.08 -6.68
N THR A 174 2.19 -5.34 -6.27
CA THR A 174 1.01 -6.16 -6.00
C THR A 174 0.42 -5.81 -4.63
N TYR A 175 -0.91 -5.77 -4.51
CA TYR A 175 -1.56 -5.68 -3.21
C TYR A 175 -2.11 -7.05 -2.83
N PRO A 176 -1.75 -7.60 -1.66
CA PRO A 176 -2.05 -8.99 -1.33
C PRO A 176 -3.56 -9.24 -1.15
N PRO A 177 -3.98 -10.52 -1.21
CA PRO A 177 -5.31 -10.95 -0.79
C PRO A 177 -5.70 -10.42 0.58
N HIS A 178 -6.88 -9.80 0.68
CA HIS A 178 -7.45 -9.36 1.95
C HIS A 178 -8.97 -9.17 1.81
N CYS A 179 -9.65 -8.94 2.93
CA CYS A 179 -11.01 -8.41 2.98
C CYS A 179 -10.99 -7.01 3.60
N ASP A 180 -11.89 -6.13 3.18
CA ASP A 180 -12.04 -4.83 3.82
C ASP A 180 -12.69 -4.96 5.19
N LEU A 181 -12.33 -4.09 6.14
CA LEU A 181 -12.80 -4.21 7.52
C LEU A 181 -14.19 -3.58 7.74
N GLY A 182 -14.70 -2.78 6.80
CA GLY A 182 -15.94 -2.01 6.96
C GLY A 182 -17.24 -2.80 6.81
N LEU A 183 -18.35 -2.07 6.62
CA LEU A 183 -19.65 -2.64 6.30
C LEU A 183 -19.75 -2.96 4.81
N LEU A 184 -19.61 -1.94 3.96
CA LEU A 184 -19.65 -2.07 2.51
C LEU A 184 -18.44 -1.36 1.89
N THR A 185 -17.95 -1.91 0.79
CA THR A 185 -17.00 -1.24 -0.09
C THR A 185 -17.64 -1.02 -1.45
N LEU A 186 -17.61 0.22 -1.94
CA LEU A 186 -17.94 0.57 -3.31
C LEU A 186 -16.64 0.88 -4.05
N ALA A 187 -16.28 0.03 -5.00
CA ALA A 187 -15.05 0.11 -5.78
C ALA A 187 -15.37 0.38 -7.26
N PRO A 188 -15.32 1.64 -7.71
CA PRO A 188 -15.43 1.97 -9.13
C PRO A 188 -14.30 1.33 -9.94
N ARG A 189 -14.54 1.11 -11.24
CA ARG A 189 -13.49 0.68 -12.15
C ARG A 189 -12.29 1.64 -12.09
N GLY A 190 -11.10 1.09 -11.90
CA GLY A 190 -9.84 1.83 -11.95
C GLY A 190 -9.52 2.38 -13.36
N SER A 191 -8.48 3.21 -13.45
CA SER A 191 -8.01 3.76 -14.73
C SER A 191 -7.56 2.68 -15.72
N VAL A 192 -7.07 1.56 -15.19
CA VAL A 192 -6.76 0.31 -15.91
C VAL A 192 -7.22 -0.87 -15.06
N PRO A 193 -7.66 -1.99 -15.67
CA PRO A 193 -8.02 -3.20 -14.92
C PRO A 193 -6.86 -3.71 -14.04
N GLY A 194 -7.20 -4.13 -12.83
CA GLY A 194 -6.25 -4.74 -11.90
C GLY A 194 -6.87 -5.32 -10.63
N LEU A 195 -8.12 -4.97 -10.31
CA LEU A 195 -8.86 -5.58 -9.20
C LEU A 195 -9.22 -7.03 -9.54
N LEU A 196 -8.79 -7.94 -8.69
CA LEU A 196 -9.18 -9.35 -8.71
C LEU A 196 -10.01 -9.66 -7.46
N VAL A 197 -11.07 -10.45 -7.60
CA VAL A 197 -11.90 -10.88 -6.46
C VAL A 197 -12.06 -12.40 -6.43
N GLN A 198 -12.38 -12.95 -5.27
CA GLN A 198 -12.56 -14.39 -5.08
C GLN A 198 -13.92 -14.63 -4.38
N PRO A 199 -15.04 -14.68 -5.12
CA PRO A 199 -16.39 -14.74 -4.52
C PRO A 199 -16.67 -16.02 -3.73
N LEU A 200 -16.07 -17.13 -4.15
CA LEU A 200 -16.17 -18.42 -3.48
C LEU A 200 -14.89 -18.67 -2.68
N PRO A 201 -14.99 -19.17 -1.43
CA PRO A 201 -13.83 -19.66 -0.70
C PRO A 201 -13.02 -20.63 -1.57
N GLN A 202 -11.70 -20.40 -1.67
CA GLN A 202 -10.77 -21.18 -2.48
C GLN A 202 -11.07 -21.23 -4.00
N GLY A 203 -12.00 -20.40 -4.50
CA GLY A 203 -12.28 -20.28 -5.93
C GLY A 203 -11.16 -19.60 -6.73
N PRO A 204 -11.27 -19.52 -8.06
CA PRO A 204 -10.33 -18.76 -8.86
C PRO A 204 -10.43 -17.25 -8.57
N TRP A 205 -9.32 -16.53 -8.73
CA TRP A 205 -9.31 -15.07 -8.74
C TRP A 205 -9.88 -14.55 -10.06
N LEU A 206 -10.95 -13.75 -9.99
CA LEU A 206 -11.66 -13.24 -11.16
C LEU A 206 -11.25 -11.78 -11.46
N PRO A 207 -10.82 -11.46 -12.69
CA PRO A 207 -10.47 -10.09 -13.10
C PRO A 207 -11.70 -9.22 -13.41
N VAL A 208 -12.45 -8.87 -12.37
CA VAL A 208 -13.76 -8.21 -12.50
C VAL A 208 -13.76 -6.95 -13.35
N GLU A 209 -12.69 -6.15 -13.30
CA GLU A 209 -12.58 -4.89 -14.03
C GLU A 209 -12.43 -5.06 -15.55
N GLU A 210 -12.05 -6.25 -16.04
CA GLU A 210 -11.98 -6.52 -17.49
C GLU A 210 -13.37 -6.52 -18.15
N TRP A 211 -14.43 -6.70 -17.37
CA TRP A 211 -15.81 -6.75 -17.85
C TRP A 211 -16.64 -5.55 -17.40
N MET A 212 -16.04 -4.60 -16.67
CA MET A 212 -16.72 -3.40 -16.16
C MET A 212 -16.65 -2.26 -17.17
N ALA A 213 -17.76 -1.53 -17.34
CA ALA A 213 -17.75 -0.26 -18.04
C ALA A 213 -17.09 0.85 -17.19
N ALA A 214 -16.79 2.00 -17.81
CA ALA A 214 -16.12 3.12 -17.12
C ALA A 214 -17.00 3.81 -16.06
N ASP A 215 -18.33 3.65 -16.18
CA ASP A 215 -19.34 4.15 -15.27
C ASP A 215 -19.80 3.10 -14.24
N GLU A 216 -19.10 1.97 -14.14
CA GLU A 216 -19.48 0.88 -13.23
C GLU A 216 -18.61 0.79 -11.98
N ALA A 217 -19.22 0.29 -10.90
CA ALA A 217 -18.58 -0.04 -9.65
C ALA A 217 -18.98 -1.44 -9.17
N LEU A 218 -18.10 -2.04 -8.38
CA LEU A 218 -18.39 -3.23 -7.59
C LEU A 218 -18.78 -2.81 -6.18
N LEU A 219 -19.91 -3.31 -5.69
CA LEU A 219 -20.34 -3.16 -4.30
C LEU A 219 -20.28 -4.53 -3.62
N PHE A 220 -19.62 -4.62 -2.48
CA PHE A 220 -19.45 -5.87 -1.74
C PHE A 220 -19.32 -5.65 -0.24
N ALA A 221 -19.52 -6.72 0.53
CA ALA A 221 -19.45 -6.70 1.99
C ALA A 221 -18.00 -6.68 2.51
N GLY A 222 -17.78 -5.92 3.58
CA GLY A 222 -16.59 -6.01 4.41
C GLY A 222 -16.80 -6.90 5.64
N SER A 223 -15.73 -7.12 6.42
CA SER A 223 -15.71 -8.01 7.58
C SER A 223 -16.70 -7.61 8.68
N THR A 224 -16.97 -6.31 8.87
CA THR A 224 -17.96 -5.88 9.86
C THR A 224 -19.37 -6.30 9.44
N LEU A 225 -19.74 -6.13 8.16
CA LEU A 225 -21.07 -6.57 7.71
C LEU A 225 -21.20 -8.10 7.76
N ALA A 226 -20.12 -8.82 7.44
CA ALA A 226 -20.09 -10.28 7.56
C ALA A 226 -20.36 -10.76 8.98
N GLU A 227 -19.76 -10.11 9.99
CA GLU A 227 -20.03 -10.42 11.39
C GLU A 227 -21.49 -10.13 11.78
N VAL A 228 -22.04 -9.02 11.29
CA VAL A 228 -23.36 -8.51 11.72
C VAL A 228 -24.53 -9.26 11.09
N CYS A 229 -24.41 -9.67 9.82
CA CYS A 229 -25.54 -10.24 9.08
C CYS A 229 -25.20 -11.51 8.28
N GLY A 230 -24.00 -12.06 8.44
CA GLY A 230 -23.59 -13.32 7.80
C GLY A 230 -23.30 -13.24 6.31
N ILE A 231 -23.33 -12.05 5.69
CA ILE A 231 -22.95 -11.88 4.28
C ILE A 231 -21.43 -11.97 4.16
N PRO A 232 -20.84 -12.96 3.46
CA PRO A 232 -19.40 -13.13 3.44
C PRO A 232 -18.66 -11.88 2.95
N ALA A 233 -17.60 -11.49 3.68
CA ALA A 233 -16.72 -10.41 3.25
C ALA A 233 -15.93 -10.86 2.01
N LEU A 234 -15.91 -10.05 0.95
CA LEU A 234 -15.33 -10.46 -0.34
C LEU A 234 -13.79 -10.38 -0.31
N PRO A 235 -13.08 -11.53 -0.43
CA PRO A 235 -11.63 -11.51 -0.61
C PRO A 235 -11.28 -10.90 -1.96
N HIS A 236 -10.36 -9.93 -1.95
CA HIS A 236 -9.91 -9.23 -3.14
C HIS A 236 -8.42 -8.91 -3.06
N ARG A 237 -7.80 -8.66 -4.21
CA ARG A 237 -6.40 -8.26 -4.36
C ARG A 237 -6.23 -7.35 -5.57
N VAL A 238 -5.10 -6.66 -5.66
CA VAL A 238 -4.77 -5.88 -6.86
C VAL A 238 -3.58 -6.52 -7.55
N ALA A 239 -3.82 -7.08 -8.73
CA ALA A 239 -2.79 -7.57 -9.63
C ALA A 239 -2.52 -6.52 -10.72
N ARG A 240 -1.30 -6.52 -11.27
CA ARG A 240 -0.88 -5.48 -12.21
C ARG A 240 -0.31 -6.04 -13.49
N GLN A 241 -0.35 -5.19 -14.51
CA GLN A 241 0.10 -5.48 -15.87
C GLN A 241 1.16 -4.47 -16.34
N GLY A 242 2.07 -4.06 -15.43
CA GLY A 242 3.19 -3.17 -15.76
C GLY A 242 2.84 -1.69 -16.02
N GLN A 243 1.64 -1.25 -15.66
CA GLN A 243 1.16 0.12 -15.84
C GLN A 243 0.79 0.79 -14.51
N THR A 244 0.91 2.11 -14.45
CA THR A 244 0.37 2.92 -13.35
C THR A 244 -1.14 2.81 -13.33
N ARG A 245 -1.71 2.46 -12.17
CA ARG A 245 -3.16 2.32 -11.97
C ARG A 245 -3.65 3.35 -10.97
N LEU A 246 -4.78 3.98 -11.26
CA LEU A 246 -5.54 4.78 -10.31
C LEU A 246 -6.82 4.03 -9.92
N SER A 247 -7.21 4.09 -8.65
CA SER A 247 -8.55 3.66 -8.22
C SER A 247 -9.03 4.45 -7.02
N ALA A 248 -10.33 4.45 -6.78
CA ALA A 248 -10.95 5.23 -5.71
C ALA A 248 -12.01 4.43 -4.93
N PRO A 249 -11.64 3.37 -4.17
CA PRO A 249 -12.58 2.69 -3.30
C PRO A 249 -13.13 3.61 -2.20
N PHE A 250 -14.42 3.46 -1.93
CA PHE A 250 -15.11 4.06 -0.80
C PHE A 250 -15.52 2.98 0.20
N PHE A 251 -15.21 3.21 1.46
CA PHE A 251 -15.45 2.29 2.55
C PHE A 251 -16.52 2.88 3.46
N LEU A 252 -17.71 2.29 3.43
CA LEU A 252 -18.75 2.57 4.42
C LEU A 252 -18.40 1.79 5.69
N ARG A 253 -18.21 2.48 6.81
CA ARG A 253 -17.87 1.86 8.10
C ARG A 253 -18.89 2.20 9.17
N ALA A 254 -19.01 1.26 10.10
CA ALA A 254 -19.65 1.41 11.39
C ALA A 254 -19.03 2.53 12.22
N SER A 255 -19.83 3.31 12.96
CA SER A 255 -19.27 4.17 14.00
C SER A 255 -18.49 3.32 15.02
N PRO A 256 -17.28 3.72 15.47
CA PRO A 256 -16.38 2.86 16.24
C PRO A 256 -16.97 2.43 17.57
N HIS A 257 -17.81 3.27 18.16
CA HIS A 257 -18.44 3.04 19.45
C HIS A 257 -19.68 2.14 19.38
N VAL A 258 -20.18 1.87 18.17
CA VAL A 258 -21.34 1.02 17.99
C VAL A 258 -21.00 -0.39 18.42
N LYS A 259 -21.83 -0.95 19.31
CA LYS A 259 -21.72 -2.34 19.71
C LYS A 259 -22.25 -3.24 18.60
N LEU A 260 -21.44 -4.17 18.14
CA LEU A 260 -21.86 -5.14 17.13
C LEU A 260 -22.76 -6.18 17.80
N PRO A 261 -23.87 -6.59 17.15
CA PRO A 261 -24.67 -7.71 17.63
C PRO A 261 -23.80 -8.96 17.73
N ARG A 262 -24.10 -9.81 18.71
CA ARG A 262 -23.40 -11.08 18.84
C ARG A 262 -23.69 -11.92 17.60
N PRO A 263 -22.68 -12.56 16.98
CA PRO A 263 -22.97 -13.61 16.02
C PRO A 263 -23.88 -14.63 16.71
N THR A 264 -24.97 -15.02 16.06
CA THR A 264 -25.97 -15.98 16.58
C THR A 264 -25.42 -17.40 16.64
N ASP A 265 -24.12 -17.57 16.84
CA ASP A 265 -23.49 -18.87 16.86
C ASP A 265 -24.10 -19.70 17.99
N PRO A 266 -24.62 -20.90 17.69
CA PRO A 266 -25.15 -21.80 18.70
C PRO A 266 -23.99 -22.45 19.46
N SER A 267 -23.19 -21.64 20.17
CA SER A 267 -22.14 -22.17 21.03
C SER A 267 -22.77 -22.97 22.16
N PRO A 268 -22.37 -24.23 22.36
CA PRO A 268 -22.99 -25.15 23.33
C PRO A 268 -22.58 -24.90 24.78
N SER A 269 -21.80 -23.85 25.08
CA SER A 269 -21.42 -23.52 26.46
C SER A 269 -22.34 -22.41 27.01
N PRO A 270 -23.34 -22.72 27.86
CA PRO A 270 -24.25 -21.73 28.45
C PRO A 270 -23.61 -20.86 29.54
N HIS A 271 -22.31 -21.00 29.80
CA HIS A 271 -21.62 -20.28 30.85
C HIS A 271 -20.92 -19.05 30.26
N ASP A 272 -21.58 -17.89 30.44
CA ASP A 272 -21.13 -16.52 30.21
C ASP A 272 -20.70 -16.16 28.77
N PRO A 273 -21.63 -15.68 27.92
CA PRO A 273 -21.26 -15.18 26.61
C PRO A 273 -20.37 -13.93 26.75
N PRO A 274 -19.31 -13.80 25.93
CA PRO A 274 -18.42 -12.64 25.98
C PRO A 274 -19.21 -11.32 25.78
N PRO A 275 -18.71 -10.21 26.35
CA PRO A 275 -19.34 -8.91 26.19
C PRO A 275 -19.37 -8.49 24.70
N PRO A 276 -20.40 -7.75 24.26
CA PRO A 276 -20.44 -7.26 22.89
C PRO A 276 -19.26 -6.32 22.59
N LEU A 277 -18.57 -6.59 21.48
CA LEU A 277 -17.45 -5.77 21.01
C LEU A 277 -17.98 -4.48 20.38
N SER A 278 -17.25 -3.38 20.58
CA SER A 278 -17.47 -2.21 19.74
C SER A 278 -16.94 -2.46 18.32
N ALA A 279 -17.40 -1.69 17.33
CA ALA A 279 -16.86 -1.77 15.98
C ALA A 279 -15.35 -1.47 15.95
N ALA A 280 -14.87 -0.55 16.81
CA ALA A 280 -13.44 -0.28 16.98
C ALA A 280 -12.69 -1.53 17.45
N ASP A 281 -13.17 -2.17 18.52
CA ASP A 281 -12.55 -3.36 19.10
C ASP A 281 -12.58 -4.53 18.10
N PHE A 282 -13.66 -4.66 17.33
CA PHE A 282 -13.77 -5.66 16.28
C PHE A 282 -12.75 -5.43 15.15
N VAL A 283 -12.61 -4.19 14.69
CA VAL A 283 -11.62 -3.81 13.68
C VAL A 283 -10.20 -4.08 14.19
N ALA A 284 -9.89 -3.67 15.42
CA ALA A 284 -8.60 -3.94 16.06
C ALA A 284 -8.32 -5.46 16.13
N ARG A 285 -9.29 -6.24 16.61
CA ARG A 285 -9.19 -7.72 16.62
C ARG A 285 -8.92 -8.30 15.23
N LYS A 286 -9.59 -7.80 14.18
CA LYS A 286 -9.38 -8.28 12.80
C LYS A 286 -8.01 -7.89 12.24
N ILE A 287 -7.47 -6.75 12.66
CA ILE A 287 -6.09 -6.36 12.34
C ILE A 287 -5.12 -7.33 13.04
N ASP A 288 -5.35 -7.65 14.31
CA ASP A 288 -4.52 -8.59 15.07
C ASP A 288 -4.61 -10.04 14.52
N GLU A 289 -5.80 -10.50 14.13
CA GLU A 289 -5.99 -11.80 13.46
C GLU A 289 -5.20 -11.86 12.14
N ARG A 290 -5.27 -10.78 11.34
CA ARG A 290 -4.49 -10.67 10.10
C ARG A 290 -2.99 -10.63 10.39
N ARG A 291 -2.60 -9.97 11.48
CA ARG A 291 -1.22 -9.94 11.95
C ARG A 291 -0.71 -11.35 12.23
N ALA A 292 -1.42 -12.09 13.07
CA ALA A 292 -1.10 -13.47 13.41
C ALA A 292 -1.11 -14.41 12.20
N MET A 293 -2.06 -14.26 11.26
CA MET A 293 -2.10 -15.07 10.04
C MET A 293 -0.87 -14.84 9.14
N ASN A 294 -0.42 -13.59 9.00
CA ASN A 294 0.76 -13.29 8.21
C ASN A 294 2.03 -13.82 8.88
N GLU A 295 2.16 -13.69 10.21
CA GLU A 295 3.27 -14.27 10.97
C GLU A 295 3.31 -15.81 10.85
N ALA A 296 2.14 -16.46 10.85
CA ALA A 296 2.03 -17.91 10.70
C ALA A 296 2.37 -18.41 9.28
N ILE A 297 2.25 -17.56 8.25
CA ILE A 297 2.69 -17.89 6.88
C ILE A 297 4.22 -17.85 6.77
N VAL A 298 4.89 -17.06 7.61
CA VAL A 298 6.34 -16.84 7.59
C VAL A 298 7.12 -17.96 8.34
N LEU A 299 6.47 -18.73 9.23
CA LEU A 299 7.11 -19.85 9.98
C LEU A 299 6.47 -21.22 9.65
N PRO A 300 7.19 -22.36 9.49
CA PRO A 300 8.63 -22.59 9.41
C PRO A 300 9.08 -23.35 8.14
N THR A 301 10.10 -22.82 7.44
CA THR A 301 11.02 -23.67 6.68
C THR A 301 11.88 -24.44 7.69
N VAL A 302 11.39 -25.60 8.15
CA VAL A 302 12.23 -26.57 8.86
C VAL A 302 13.40 -26.88 7.94
N ALA A 303 14.62 -26.57 8.40
CA ALA A 303 15.85 -26.88 7.70
C ALA A 303 15.87 -28.35 7.29
N LEU A 304 15.58 -28.62 6.01
CA LEU A 304 15.74 -29.95 5.45
C LEU A 304 17.23 -30.29 5.46
N PRO A 305 17.64 -31.47 5.94
CA PRO A 305 19.03 -31.89 5.90
C PRO A 305 19.51 -31.90 4.45
N SER A 306 20.61 -31.19 4.19
CA SER A 306 21.25 -31.05 2.88
C SER A 306 21.50 -32.40 2.21
N ALA A 307 20.59 -32.83 1.34
CA ALA A 307 20.82 -33.94 0.44
C ALA A 307 21.60 -33.43 -0.77
N SER A 308 22.88 -33.83 -0.85
CA SER A 308 23.75 -33.63 -2.01
C SER A 308 23.18 -34.38 -3.23
N VAL A 309 22.51 -33.66 -4.13
CA VAL A 309 22.11 -34.19 -5.44
C VAL A 309 23.15 -33.80 -6.48
N ALA A 310 23.89 -34.80 -6.96
CA ALA A 310 24.80 -34.68 -8.09
C ALA A 310 24.01 -34.36 -9.38
N SER A 311 24.48 -33.36 -10.14
CA SER A 311 23.90 -32.98 -11.43
C SER A 311 24.22 -34.01 -12.51
N PRO A 312 23.28 -34.35 -13.42
CA PRO A 312 23.56 -35.18 -14.59
C PRO A 312 24.22 -34.33 -15.70
N PRO A 313 24.99 -34.97 -16.62
CA PRO A 313 25.67 -34.27 -17.71
C PRO A 313 24.69 -33.89 -18.84
N LEU A 314 24.87 -32.67 -19.34
CA LEU A 314 24.22 -32.13 -20.54
C LEU A 314 24.71 -32.87 -21.79
N ALA A 315 23.81 -33.54 -22.50
CA ALA A 315 24.06 -34.10 -23.82
C ALA A 315 23.97 -32.99 -24.89
N ALA A 316 25.01 -32.90 -25.72
CA ALA A 316 25.06 -32.08 -26.91
C ALA A 316 24.25 -32.75 -28.04
N GLY A 317 23.28 -32.02 -28.60
CA GLY A 317 22.44 -32.47 -29.71
C GLY A 317 22.41 -31.44 -30.84
N GLU A 318 23.06 -31.84 -31.93
CA GLU A 318 22.99 -31.47 -33.35
C GLU A 318 22.17 -30.26 -33.84
N VAL A 319 22.85 -29.44 -34.63
CA VAL A 319 22.34 -28.35 -35.46
C VAL A 319 22.02 -28.94 -36.85
N ALA A 320 20.78 -28.80 -37.31
CA ALA A 320 20.39 -29.11 -38.68
C ALA A 320 20.08 -27.81 -39.46
N GLU A 321 20.66 -27.74 -40.65
CA GLU A 321 20.55 -26.68 -41.66
C GLU A 321 19.12 -26.46 -42.16
N ALA A 322 18.75 -25.19 -42.35
CA ALA A 322 17.77 -24.79 -43.35
C ALA A 322 18.17 -23.42 -43.91
N THR A 323 18.62 -23.43 -45.16
CA THR A 323 18.99 -22.24 -45.94
C THR A 323 17.81 -21.76 -46.77
N ALA A 324 17.77 -20.43 -46.98
CA ALA A 324 17.11 -19.69 -48.06
C ALA A 324 15.71 -19.10 -47.77
N LEU A 325 15.69 -17.85 -47.30
CA LEU A 325 14.93 -16.75 -47.92
C LEU A 325 15.67 -15.43 -47.64
N GLY A 326 16.19 -14.80 -48.70
CA GLY A 326 17.02 -13.59 -48.64
C GLY A 326 16.25 -12.35 -48.16
N LEU A 327 16.33 -12.07 -46.86
CA LEU A 327 15.92 -10.81 -46.26
C LEU A 327 17.15 -10.06 -45.70
N PRO A 328 17.15 -8.72 -45.74
CA PRO A 328 18.29 -7.90 -45.32
C PRO A 328 18.63 -8.14 -43.84
N VAL A 329 19.89 -8.50 -43.60
CA VAL A 329 20.47 -8.75 -42.28
C VAL A 329 20.45 -7.44 -41.48
N CYS A 330 19.54 -7.35 -40.51
CA CYS A 330 19.67 -6.39 -39.41
C CYS A 330 20.92 -6.74 -38.62
N THR A 331 21.83 -5.78 -38.51
CA THR A 331 22.94 -5.79 -37.55
C THR A 331 22.38 -6.16 -36.17
N PRO A 332 22.95 -7.14 -35.44
CA PRO A 332 22.48 -7.43 -34.09
C PRO A 332 22.59 -6.17 -33.24
N CYS A 333 21.46 -5.78 -32.65
CA CYS A 333 21.40 -4.77 -31.60
C CYS A 333 22.48 -5.10 -30.57
N ALA A 334 23.23 -4.07 -30.14
CA ALA A 334 24.16 -4.19 -29.02
C ALA A 334 23.48 -4.95 -27.86
N PRO A 335 24.20 -5.81 -27.12
CA PRO A 335 23.63 -6.50 -25.99
C PRO A 335 22.95 -5.48 -25.08
N ALA A 336 21.69 -5.77 -24.69
CA ALA A 336 20.96 -4.96 -23.73
C ALA A 336 21.91 -4.61 -22.56
N PRO A 337 21.93 -3.34 -22.10
CA PRO A 337 22.85 -2.93 -21.04
C PRO A 337 22.73 -3.93 -19.89
N ALA A 338 23.87 -4.45 -19.45
CA ALA A 338 23.94 -5.47 -18.41
C ALA A 338 23.02 -5.05 -17.26
N ARG A 339 22.08 -5.93 -16.89
CA ARG A 339 21.10 -5.68 -15.82
C ARG A 339 21.85 -5.03 -14.66
N ARG A 340 21.43 -3.81 -14.33
CA ARG A 340 22.04 -3.00 -13.29
C ARG A 340 21.88 -3.78 -11.99
N ARG A 341 23.00 -4.02 -11.32
CA ARG A 341 23.07 -4.84 -10.10
C ARG A 341 23.53 -3.92 -8.97
N MET A 342 22.73 -3.89 -7.92
CA MET A 342 23.07 -3.41 -6.57
C MET A 342 24.54 -3.73 -6.20
N PRO A 343 25.20 -2.89 -5.37
CA PRO A 343 26.50 -3.21 -4.81
C PRO A 343 26.50 -4.61 -4.22
N ALA A 344 27.44 -5.45 -4.65
CA ALA A 344 27.50 -6.84 -4.22
C ALA A 344 27.50 -7.00 -2.69
N ARG A 345 28.06 -6.01 -1.97
CA ARG A 345 28.06 -5.98 -0.50
C ARG A 345 26.68 -5.71 0.10
N ALA A 346 25.94 -4.72 -0.42
CA ALA A 346 24.58 -4.44 0.03
C ALA A 346 23.67 -5.66 -0.20
N GLY A 347 23.80 -6.31 -1.35
CA GLY A 347 23.04 -7.52 -1.63
C GLY A 347 23.38 -8.69 -0.74
N HIS A 348 24.67 -8.95 -0.53
CA HIS A 348 25.11 -9.97 0.40
C HIS A 348 24.63 -9.70 1.83
N LEU A 349 24.65 -8.43 2.25
CA LEU A 349 24.13 -8.05 3.57
C LEU A 349 22.64 -8.30 3.66
N PHE A 350 21.85 -7.85 2.67
CA PHE A 350 20.41 -8.11 2.63
C PHE A 350 20.08 -9.60 2.83
N PHE A 351 20.67 -10.47 2.00
CA PHE A 351 20.45 -11.93 2.11
C PHE A 351 20.98 -12.55 3.41
N ARG A 352 21.87 -11.87 4.14
CA ARG A 352 22.34 -12.30 5.46
C ARG A 352 21.35 -11.89 6.56
N LEU A 353 20.64 -10.78 6.38
CA LEU A 353 19.66 -10.28 7.34
C LEU A 353 18.28 -10.91 7.15
N ASP A 354 17.92 -11.19 5.90
CA ASP A 354 16.77 -11.98 5.46
C ASP A 354 17.03 -13.47 5.78
N ALA A 355 17.01 -13.80 7.06
CA ALA A 355 17.49 -15.09 7.56
C ALA A 355 16.59 -16.26 7.18
N ASP A 356 15.30 -16.01 6.95
CA ASP A 356 14.31 -16.97 6.53
C ASP A 356 14.12 -17.03 5.00
N GLY A 357 14.67 -16.06 4.26
CA GLY A 357 14.67 -16.01 2.81
C GLY A 357 13.31 -15.62 2.23
N ASP A 358 12.47 -14.93 2.99
CA ASP A 358 11.16 -14.47 2.57
C ASP A 358 11.23 -13.19 1.70
N GLY A 359 12.44 -12.63 1.54
CA GLY A 359 12.69 -11.43 0.77
C GLY A 359 12.42 -10.15 1.54
N ARG A 360 12.39 -10.20 2.88
CA ARG A 360 12.08 -9.09 3.77
C ARG A 360 13.12 -8.99 4.88
N VAL A 361 13.27 -7.77 5.39
CA VAL A 361 14.11 -7.50 6.57
C VAL A 361 13.30 -6.67 7.54
N THR A 362 13.14 -7.17 8.76
CA THR A 362 12.39 -6.54 9.85
C THR A 362 13.19 -5.41 10.50
N ALA A 363 12.55 -4.62 11.37
CA ALA A 363 13.23 -3.54 12.10
C ALA A 363 14.38 -4.08 12.98
N ALA A 364 14.15 -5.24 13.62
CA ALA A 364 15.12 -5.89 14.48
C ALA A 364 16.31 -6.42 13.67
N GLU A 365 16.04 -7.18 12.60
CA GLU A 365 17.08 -7.71 11.71
C GLU A 365 17.92 -6.61 11.08
N LEU A 366 17.27 -5.52 10.63
CA LEU A 366 17.99 -4.38 10.07
C LEU A 366 18.92 -3.75 11.10
N ARG A 367 18.42 -3.48 12.31
CA ARG A 367 19.19 -2.85 13.37
C ARG A 367 20.36 -3.70 13.81
N GLU A 368 20.12 -4.96 14.15
CA GLU A 368 21.16 -5.90 14.57
C GLU A 368 22.17 -6.15 13.45
N GLY A 369 21.68 -6.30 12.23
CA GLY A 369 22.48 -6.54 11.04
C GLY A 369 23.45 -5.43 10.68
N LEU A 370 22.99 -4.18 10.74
CA LEU A 370 23.84 -3.02 10.50
C LEU A 370 24.83 -2.80 11.66
N LEU A 371 24.38 -3.00 12.90
CA LEU A 371 25.28 -2.94 14.07
C LEU A 371 26.36 -4.03 14.00
N GLN A 372 26.04 -5.22 13.48
CA GLN A 372 27.02 -6.29 13.28
C GLN A 372 27.96 -5.99 12.10
N GLU A 373 27.44 -5.45 10.98
CA GLU A 373 28.23 -5.13 9.79
C GLU A 373 29.25 -4.01 10.05
N PHE A 374 28.84 -2.99 10.80
CA PHE A 374 29.67 -1.83 11.10
C PHE A 374 30.38 -1.94 12.46
N GLY A 375 29.90 -2.79 13.36
CA GLY A 375 30.47 -2.99 14.68
C GLY A 375 30.52 -1.70 15.51
N PRO A 376 31.50 -1.55 16.42
CA PRO A 376 31.66 -0.34 17.22
C PRO A 376 32.10 0.88 16.40
N SER A 377 32.36 0.72 15.09
CA SER A 377 32.75 1.81 14.19
C SER A 377 31.57 2.55 13.57
N LEU A 378 30.33 2.22 13.95
CA LEU A 378 29.16 3.01 13.55
C LEU A 378 29.02 4.21 14.50
N PRO A 379 29.12 5.45 14.01
CA PRO A 379 28.89 6.64 14.83
C PRO A 379 27.48 6.65 15.44
N THR A 380 27.34 7.29 16.61
CA THR A 380 26.07 7.35 17.34
C THR A 380 24.93 7.92 16.48
N HIS A 381 25.18 9.00 15.73
CA HIS A 381 24.16 9.61 14.86
C HIS A 381 23.70 8.68 13.74
N ALA A 382 24.62 7.89 13.17
CA ALA A 382 24.28 6.90 12.15
C ALA A 382 23.47 5.73 12.74
N ALA A 383 23.81 5.27 13.95
CA ALA A 383 23.06 4.21 14.65
C ALA A 383 21.64 4.67 15.03
N GLU A 384 21.50 5.92 15.50
CA GLU A 384 20.22 6.53 15.84
C GLU A 384 19.33 6.75 14.62
N ALA A 385 19.91 6.95 13.43
CA ALA A 385 19.17 7.12 12.18
C ALA A 385 18.48 5.83 11.67
N ILE A 386 18.90 4.64 12.11
CA ILE A 386 18.36 3.35 11.60
C ILE A 386 16.84 3.26 11.81
N GLY A 387 16.36 3.56 13.02
CA GLY A 387 14.94 3.46 13.36
C GLY A 387 14.05 4.39 12.51
N PRO A 388 14.32 5.70 12.48
CA PRO A 388 13.59 6.64 11.65
C PRO A 388 13.64 6.32 10.14
N LEU A 389 14.79 5.84 9.64
CA LEU A 389 14.91 5.42 8.24
C LEU A 389 14.06 4.17 7.97
N PHE A 390 14.06 3.20 8.87
CA PHE A 390 13.19 2.03 8.74
C PHE A 390 11.72 2.44 8.70
N GLU A 391 11.25 3.26 9.63
CA GLU A 391 9.87 3.74 9.68
C GLU A 391 9.49 4.54 8.41
N ALA A 392 10.42 5.31 7.87
CA ALA A 392 10.18 6.11 6.67
C ALA A 392 10.08 5.27 5.39
N TYR A 393 10.77 4.12 5.33
CA TYR A 393 10.93 3.32 4.12
C TYR A 393 10.32 1.92 4.21
N SER A 394 9.80 1.50 5.36
CA SER A 394 9.21 0.17 5.51
C SER A 394 7.95 -0.01 4.66
N ILE A 395 7.79 -1.23 4.15
CA ILE A 395 6.57 -1.79 3.61
C ILE A 395 5.72 -2.28 4.78
N GLY A 396 4.45 -1.89 4.78
CA GLY A 396 3.49 -2.25 5.82
C GLY A 396 2.87 -1.00 6.43
N ASP A 397 1.56 -0.92 6.33
CA ASP A 397 0.72 0.02 7.08
C ASP A 397 0.45 -0.54 8.50
N PHE A 398 -0.18 0.24 9.40
CA PHE A 398 -0.74 -0.25 10.67
C PHE A 398 -1.69 -1.45 10.49
N MET A 399 -2.19 -1.66 9.26
CA MET A 399 -3.02 -2.78 8.84
C MET A 399 -2.25 -4.09 8.59
N PHE A 400 -0.92 -4.07 8.59
CA PHE A 400 -0.07 -5.24 8.42
C PHE A 400 0.56 -5.65 9.75
N ALA A 401 0.89 -6.94 9.83
CA ALA A 401 1.48 -7.57 11.02
C ALA A 401 2.74 -6.86 11.48
N GLU A 402 3.58 -6.63 10.49
CA GLU A 402 4.98 -6.35 10.62
C GLU A 402 5.33 -5.38 9.51
N GLN A 403 6.07 -4.35 9.90
CA GLN A 403 6.78 -3.50 8.97
C GLN A 403 8.06 -4.22 8.57
N TYR A 404 8.38 -4.20 7.29
CA TYR A 404 9.60 -4.80 6.77
C TYR A 404 10.15 -3.94 5.64
N VAL A 405 11.39 -4.17 5.22
CA VAL A 405 11.95 -3.56 4.01
C VAL A 405 12.29 -4.66 3.02
N ASP A 406 11.87 -4.50 1.76
CA ASP A 406 12.35 -5.37 0.70
C ASP A 406 13.78 -4.98 0.28
N GLN A 407 14.37 -5.74 -0.64
CA GLN A 407 15.72 -5.50 -1.14
C GLN A 407 15.92 -4.07 -1.69
N ARG A 408 14.88 -3.47 -2.28
CA ARG A 408 14.93 -2.12 -2.82
C ARG A 408 14.97 -1.08 -1.71
N GLN A 409 14.07 -1.16 -0.72
CA GLN A 409 14.10 -0.18 0.38
C GLN A 409 15.31 -0.37 1.28
N PHE A 410 15.78 -1.60 1.46
CA PHE A 410 17.03 -1.88 2.12
C PHE A 410 18.20 -1.13 1.47
N ASN A 411 18.30 -1.09 0.14
CA ASN A 411 19.36 -0.35 -0.54
C ASN A 411 19.34 1.15 -0.25
N ILE A 412 18.15 1.74 -0.16
CA ILE A 412 18.00 3.15 0.18
C ILE A 412 18.47 3.39 1.61
N ILE A 413 18.00 2.60 2.56
CA ILE A 413 18.40 2.73 3.98
C ILE A 413 19.90 2.47 4.14
N PHE A 414 20.43 1.44 3.48
CA PHE A 414 21.84 1.11 3.55
C PHE A 414 22.72 2.24 2.98
N ALA A 415 22.31 2.91 1.90
CA ALA A 415 23.01 4.07 1.37
C ALA A 415 23.02 5.24 2.35
N GLU A 416 21.87 5.52 2.98
CA GLU A 416 21.72 6.60 3.98
C GLU A 416 22.57 6.34 5.23
N ILE A 417 22.57 5.11 5.74
CA ILE A 417 23.39 4.72 6.89
C ILE A 417 24.88 4.74 6.54
N LEU A 418 25.24 4.31 5.33
CA LEU A 418 26.63 4.36 4.88
C LEU A 418 27.12 5.80 4.73
N PHE A 419 26.28 6.70 4.20
CA PHE A 419 26.57 8.13 4.18
C PHE A 419 26.80 8.66 5.59
N ALA A 420 25.84 8.46 6.50
CA ALA A 420 25.92 8.94 7.88
C ALA A 420 27.13 8.37 8.64
N ARG A 421 27.57 7.14 8.30
CA ARG A 421 28.75 6.54 8.90
C ARG A 421 30.04 7.26 8.53
N PHE A 422 30.16 7.66 7.27
CA PHE A 422 31.38 8.29 6.75
C PHE A 422 31.36 9.81 6.86
N ASP A 423 30.19 10.43 7.06
CA ASP A 423 30.01 11.83 7.46
C ASP A 423 30.40 11.96 8.95
N SER A 424 31.71 12.07 9.17
CA SER A 424 32.32 11.88 10.49
C SER A 424 32.10 13.07 11.41
N ASP A 425 31.95 14.26 10.84
CA ASP A 425 31.61 15.50 11.54
C ASP A 425 30.11 15.81 11.54
N ASN A 426 29.30 14.98 10.84
CA ASN A 426 27.84 15.10 10.75
C ASN A 426 27.42 16.46 10.19
N ASP A 427 28.18 16.99 9.23
CA ASP A 427 27.94 18.27 8.59
C ASP A 427 26.94 18.18 7.42
N GLY A 428 26.54 16.96 7.05
CA GLY A 428 25.61 16.65 5.98
C GLY A 428 26.26 16.49 4.60
N TYR A 429 27.59 16.46 4.52
CA TYR A 429 28.39 16.32 3.32
C TYR A 429 29.50 15.28 3.56
N LEU A 430 30.03 14.73 2.47
CA LEU A 430 31.26 13.94 2.52
C LEU A 430 32.39 14.71 1.86
N ASN A 431 33.50 14.84 2.57
CA ASN A 431 34.74 15.32 1.98
C ASN A 431 35.41 14.23 1.12
N HIS A 432 36.55 14.55 0.51
CA HIS A 432 37.24 13.63 -0.39
C HIS A 432 37.63 12.31 0.28
N ASP A 433 38.17 12.37 1.50
CA ASP A 433 38.67 11.19 2.20
C ASP A 433 37.50 10.33 2.68
N GLU A 434 36.44 10.94 3.19
CA GLU A 434 35.22 10.25 3.58
C GLU A 434 34.55 9.52 2.40
N VAL A 435 34.49 10.15 1.21
CA VAL A 435 33.99 9.49 0.00
C VAL A 435 34.89 8.34 -0.45
N GLN A 436 36.22 8.51 -0.40
CA GLN A 436 37.15 7.42 -0.73
C GLN A 436 36.93 6.21 0.18
N GLU A 437 36.83 6.43 1.49
CA GLU A 437 36.57 5.36 2.46
C GLU A 437 35.20 4.71 2.25
N ALA A 438 34.16 5.50 1.98
CA ALA A 438 32.82 5.00 1.67
C ALA A 438 32.79 4.14 0.40
N LEU A 439 33.45 4.56 -0.67
CA LEU A 439 33.52 3.81 -1.91
C LEU A 439 34.38 2.55 -1.76
N LYS A 440 35.54 2.66 -1.09
CA LYS A 440 36.40 1.50 -0.78
C LYS A 440 35.64 0.48 0.04
N PHE A 441 34.77 0.91 0.96
CA PHE A 441 33.94 0.01 1.75
C PHE A 441 33.02 -0.86 0.88
N LEU A 442 32.50 -0.32 -0.24
CA LEU A 442 31.63 -1.06 -1.16
C LEU A 442 32.37 -2.06 -2.05
N VAL A 443 33.66 -1.84 -2.30
CA VAL A 443 34.49 -2.73 -3.12
C VAL A 443 34.99 -3.91 -2.29
N ARG A 444 35.00 -5.11 -2.88
CA ARG A 444 35.56 -6.31 -2.24
C ARG A 444 37.07 -6.12 -2.01
N PRO A 445 37.62 -6.55 -0.86
CA PRO A 445 39.07 -6.57 -0.66
C PRO A 445 39.76 -7.38 -1.77
N PRO A 446 40.92 -6.92 -2.26
CA PRO A 446 41.77 -7.71 -3.14
C PRO A 446 42.12 -9.08 -2.54
N LYS A 447 42.14 -10.13 -3.36
CA LYS A 447 42.42 -11.50 -2.90
C LYS A 447 43.85 -11.69 -2.38
N ASP A 448 44.76 -10.85 -2.84
CA ASP A 448 46.18 -10.83 -2.45
C ASP A 448 46.43 -10.08 -1.13
N GLY A 449 45.39 -9.51 -0.52
CA GLY A 449 45.50 -8.72 0.71
C GLY A 449 46.11 -7.34 0.51
N SER A 450 46.32 -6.91 -0.73
CA SER A 450 46.79 -5.55 -1.02
C SER A 450 45.78 -4.49 -0.57
N PRO A 451 46.22 -3.27 -0.20
CA PRO A 451 45.32 -2.17 0.11
C PRO A 451 44.37 -1.89 -1.07
N LYS A 452 43.13 -1.51 -0.75
CA LYS A 452 42.16 -1.14 -1.79
C LYS A 452 42.67 0.11 -2.51
N PRO A 453 42.73 0.11 -3.85
CA PRO A 453 43.14 1.29 -4.60
C PRO A 453 42.11 2.41 -4.40
N ASP A 454 42.56 3.65 -4.61
CA ASP A 454 41.67 4.80 -4.66
C ASP A 454 40.69 4.65 -5.82
N ILE A 455 39.45 5.07 -5.59
CA ILE A 455 38.37 4.94 -6.56
C ILE A 455 38.16 6.31 -7.20
N HIS A 456 38.32 6.38 -8.51
CA HIS A 456 37.99 7.59 -9.25
C HIS A 456 36.47 7.73 -9.35
N PHE A 457 35.95 8.88 -8.92
CA PHE A 457 34.53 9.22 -9.00
C PHE A 457 34.31 10.59 -9.63
N ALA A 458 33.17 10.76 -10.28
CA ALA A 458 32.78 12.02 -10.89
C ALA A 458 32.01 12.89 -9.90
N CYS A 459 32.42 14.16 -9.76
CA CYS A 459 31.76 15.13 -8.90
C CYS A 459 30.79 16.00 -9.73
N PRO A 460 29.60 16.34 -9.21
CA PRO A 460 28.70 17.25 -9.87
C PRO A 460 29.24 18.69 -9.86
N PRO A 461 28.79 19.55 -10.79
CA PRO A 461 29.08 20.98 -10.71
C PRO A 461 28.63 21.55 -9.36
N GLY A 462 29.51 22.28 -8.68
CA GLY A 462 29.23 22.85 -7.36
C GLY A 462 29.55 21.94 -6.16
N ALA A 463 30.11 20.76 -6.38
CA ALA A 463 30.60 19.92 -5.29
C ALA A 463 31.80 20.50 -4.53
N TYR A 464 32.47 21.50 -5.10
CA TYR A 464 33.63 22.14 -4.48
C TYR A 464 33.23 23.50 -3.92
N THR A 465 33.69 23.80 -2.70
CA THR A 465 33.57 25.12 -2.11
C THR A 465 34.47 26.13 -2.83
N SER A 466 34.34 27.41 -2.48
CA SER A 466 35.25 28.45 -2.98
C SER A 466 36.71 28.26 -2.51
N SER A 467 36.96 27.48 -1.45
CA SER A 467 38.31 27.08 -1.03
C SER A 467 38.85 25.86 -1.78
N GLY A 468 38.05 25.24 -2.66
CA GLY A 468 38.41 24.03 -3.39
C GLY A 468 38.22 22.73 -2.59
N GLU A 469 37.56 22.81 -1.43
CA GLU A 469 37.22 21.63 -0.63
C GLU A 469 36.01 20.90 -1.24
N LEU A 470 36.09 19.58 -1.35
CA LEU A 470 34.99 18.76 -1.83
C LEU A 470 33.93 18.59 -0.72
N ARG A 471 32.66 18.80 -1.07
CA ARG A 471 31.48 18.57 -0.22
C ARG A 471 30.40 17.88 -1.04
N LEU A 472 30.37 16.55 -0.99
CA LEU A 472 29.38 15.76 -1.69
C LEU A 472 28.15 15.55 -0.82
N ALA A 473 27.02 16.09 -1.27
CA ALA A 473 25.77 15.96 -0.57
C ALA A 473 25.23 14.51 -0.61
N ARG A 474 24.38 14.20 0.38
CA ARG A 474 23.65 12.92 0.50
C ARG A 474 22.99 12.44 -0.79
N ASP A 475 22.35 13.34 -1.54
CA ASP A 475 21.67 12.98 -2.79
C ASP A 475 22.62 12.41 -3.84
N TRP A 476 23.86 12.91 -3.92
CA TRP A 476 24.87 12.36 -4.83
C TRP A 476 25.24 10.93 -4.43
N PHE A 477 25.41 10.67 -3.15
CA PHE A 477 25.75 9.34 -2.66
C PHE A 477 24.60 8.35 -2.91
N ALA A 478 23.35 8.79 -2.67
CA ALA A 478 22.16 8.00 -2.98
C ALA A 478 22.02 7.70 -4.48
N MET A 479 22.50 8.57 -5.37
CA MET A 479 22.50 8.31 -6.82
C MET A 479 23.34 7.10 -7.21
N LEU A 480 24.39 6.76 -6.46
CA LEU A 480 25.15 5.52 -6.70
C LEU A 480 24.20 4.32 -6.65
N TYR A 481 23.31 4.28 -5.66
CA TYR A 481 22.34 3.21 -5.47
C TYR A 481 21.15 3.29 -6.43
N ARG A 482 20.68 4.50 -6.76
CA ARG A 482 19.54 4.70 -7.69
C ARG A 482 19.87 4.38 -9.15
N ASN A 483 21.10 4.65 -9.60
CA ASN A 483 21.53 4.36 -10.98
C ASN A 483 21.90 2.87 -11.18
N MET A 484 21.83 2.07 -10.12
CA MET A 484 21.97 0.61 -10.17
C MET A 484 20.62 -0.13 -10.23
N GLU A 485 19.50 0.60 -10.26
CA GLU A 485 18.18 0.15 -10.78
C GLU A 485 18.13 0.37 -12.30
#